data_AF-A0A1C5YNT4-F1
#
_entry.id   AF-A0A1C5YNT4-F1
#
_cell.length_a   1.000
_cell.length_b   1.000
_cell.length_c   1.000
_cell.angle_alpha   90.00
_cell.angle_beta   90.00
_cell.angle_gamma   90.00
#
_symmetry.space_group_name_H-M   'P 1'
#
loop_
_entity.id
_entity.type
_entity.pdbx_description
1 polymer ?
#
loop_
_entity_poly.entity_id
_entity_poly.type
_entity_poly.pdbx_seq_one_letter_code
_entity_poly.pdbx_strand_id
1 'polypeptide(L)'
;MHFYLFLDRMEKVMNTFDRFYKKTVIPILFIYVLSYIVCYNVIAYDTSIENGIYIISDANDLQSFAEYVSDGHAGSNAKLIDDIDLSDICSQTTEGWIPIGSESEPYTGTFDGQGYSISGLYINCSLNYCGLFGSLEGTVKNLSVEGEIKTSSGSAGGIAGYNGNAGIIENCIFIGSTCGSIYSCGIAGSNYSNGLISNCCVKMQANATINQYPISSPDGGGRFKNCYYNDELNDDGISRTTSVSSYAFSSGELCWLLNNSIGKTIWYQDIDCGTENDYPIPSPRFHEVYKTTYCTSEDTYYSNYNMIHHNFLSDKCSECGLSGITTESASIILNDSIDMKYYLTVNNPDYLDNNIALCYSYDNDNTDLSVLCKNEYNNIFSAVIPCKTDKMNSNIYTQAKVLENNQIIYKDNFSTEYSILKYADNILEDTDGIYSNDCKVLILNILRYGSEIQKYFSNDNTMENIINDEYIRFFEQYDVTCADADNPDLSYLFQSADSPHTSIDSVYLTVDSKITINIKVKAESTGYFLQFTDTITGESRTIPLVQTSESGKYLAKIKDVSAESLLHDFTLAVIDENNNVLSHTLGYNIEKYIYAVENSSNEQINKASDVCLALLGYARSVKNYCENLNS
;
A
#
# COMPACT_ATOMS: atom_id res chain seq x y z
N MET A 1 -5.85 -83.41 -47.38
CA MET A 1 -7.00 -83.38 -46.43
C MET A 1 -6.66 -82.64 -45.14
N HIS A 2 -5.56 -82.95 -44.43
CA HIS A 2 -5.18 -82.25 -43.19
C HIS A 2 -4.86 -80.75 -43.33
N PHE A 3 -4.25 -80.32 -44.44
CA PHE A 3 -3.94 -78.90 -44.67
C PHE A 3 -5.20 -78.05 -44.93
N TYR A 4 -6.20 -78.62 -45.60
CA TYR A 4 -7.47 -77.94 -45.89
C TYR A 4 -8.32 -77.75 -44.63
N LEU A 5 -8.32 -78.74 -43.73
CA LEU A 5 -8.96 -78.63 -42.41
C LEU A 5 -8.26 -77.63 -41.49
N PHE A 6 -6.95 -77.43 -41.65
CA PHE A 6 -6.19 -76.41 -40.92
C PHE A 6 -6.55 -75.00 -41.40
N LEU A 7 -6.63 -74.78 -42.71
CA LEU A 7 -7.02 -73.50 -43.29
C LEU A 7 -8.46 -73.10 -42.94
N ASP A 8 -9.42 -74.04 -43.03
CA ASP A 8 -10.83 -73.78 -42.64
C ASP A 8 -10.96 -73.45 -41.14
N ARG A 9 -10.14 -74.07 -40.28
CA ARG A 9 -10.09 -73.71 -38.86
C ARG A 9 -9.50 -72.32 -38.63
N MET A 10 -8.43 -71.96 -39.33
CA MET A 10 -7.82 -70.63 -39.23
C MET A 10 -8.77 -69.53 -39.70
N GLU A 11 -9.50 -69.76 -40.79
CA GLU A 11 -10.49 -68.81 -41.32
C GLU A 11 -11.66 -68.61 -40.33
N LYS A 12 -12.14 -69.69 -39.70
CA LYS A 12 -13.16 -69.60 -38.64
C LYS A 12 -12.67 -68.84 -37.41
N VAL A 13 -11.42 -69.05 -37.01
CA VAL A 13 -10.81 -68.31 -35.89
C VAL A 13 -10.69 -66.82 -36.23
N MET A 14 -10.21 -66.47 -37.43
CA MET A 14 -10.10 -65.07 -37.85
C MET A 14 -11.46 -64.38 -37.95
N ASN A 15 -12.47 -65.05 -38.50
CA ASN A 15 -13.83 -64.51 -38.59
C ASN A 15 -14.49 -64.33 -37.21
N THR A 16 -14.15 -65.19 -36.25
CA THR A 16 -14.59 -65.05 -34.86
C THR A 16 -13.90 -63.87 -34.18
N PHE A 17 -12.62 -63.66 -34.47
CA PHE A 17 -11.83 -62.53 -33.96
C PHE A 17 -12.33 -61.19 -34.53
N ASP A 18 -12.61 -61.11 -35.84
CA ASP A 18 -13.19 -59.91 -36.47
C ASP A 18 -14.58 -59.58 -35.92
N ARG A 19 -15.42 -60.61 -35.70
CA ARG A 19 -16.73 -60.42 -35.03
C ARG A 19 -16.58 -59.92 -33.60
N PHE A 20 -15.64 -60.47 -32.83
CA PHE A 20 -15.38 -60.04 -31.46
C PHE A 20 -14.87 -58.59 -31.41
N TYR A 21 -13.94 -58.23 -32.31
CA TYR A 21 -13.39 -56.89 -32.43
C TYR A 21 -14.48 -55.87 -32.79
N LYS A 22 -15.31 -56.16 -33.81
CA LYS A 22 -16.38 -55.25 -34.24
C LYS A 22 -17.55 -55.12 -33.26
N LYS A 23 -17.95 -56.20 -32.59
CA LYS A 23 -19.10 -56.19 -31.66
C LYS A 23 -18.76 -55.82 -30.23
N THR A 24 -17.49 -55.94 -29.82
CA THR A 24 -17.12 -55.81 -28.40
C THR A 24 -16.06 -54.72 -28.22
N VAL A 25 -14.98 -54.75 -29.00
CA VAL A 25 -13.86 -53.81 -28.81
C VAL A 25 -14.20 -52.41 -29.34
N ILE A 26 -14.77 -52.28 -30.54
CA ILE A 26 -15.14 -50.97 -31.10
C ILE A 26 -16.16 -50.23 -30.22
N PRO A 27 -17.25 -50.85 -29.73
CA PRO A 27 -18.20 -50.17 -28.85
C PRO A 27 -17.60 -49.78 -27.50
N ILE A 28 -16.71 -50.61 -26.93
CA ILE A 28 -16.00 -50.26 -25.68
C ILE A 28 -15.07 -49.08 -25.90
N LEU A 29 -14.31 -49.05 -27.00
CA LEU A 29 -13.48 -47.89 -27.36
C LEU A 29 -14.34 -46.65 -27.59
N PHE A 30 -15.49 -46.78 -28.23
CA PHE A 30 -16.41 -45.67 -28.48
C PHE A 30 -17.03 -45.15 -27.18
N ILE A 31 -17.37 -46.03 -26.23
CA ILE A 31 -17.81 -45.65 -24.88
C ILE A 31 -16.68 -45.00 -24.09
N TYR A 32 -15.45 -45.48 -24.20
CA TYR A 32 -14.28 -44.86 -23.56
C TYR A 32 -13.99 -43.47 -24.15
N VAL A 33 -14.09 -43.31 -25.47
CA VAL A 33 -13.92 -42.01 -26.14
C VAL A 33 -15.07 -41.07 -25.78
N LEU A 34 -16.32 -41.54 -25.76
CA LEU A 34 -17.46 -40.75 -25.29
C LEU A 34 -17.34 -40.39 -23.81
N SER A 35 -16.91 -41.31 -22.95
CA SER A 35 -16.67 -41.01 -21.53
C SER A 35 -15.49 -40.06 -21.36
N TYR A 36 -14.47 -40.13 -22.22
CA TYR A 36 -13.36 -39.20 -22.22
C TYR A 36 -13.81 -37.82 -22.69
N ILE A 37 -14.63 -37.72 -23.75
CA ILE A 37 -15.21 -36.45 -24.24
C ILE A 37 -16.15 -35.85 -23.19
N VAL A 38 -17.01 -36.66 -22.57
CA VAL A 38 -17.91 -36.21 -21.49
C VAL A 38 -17.11 -35.83 -20.24
N CYS A 39 -16.09 -36.60 -19.84
CA CYS A 39 -15.21 -36.21 -18.74
C CYS A 39 -14.36 -34.98 -19.07
N TYR A 40 -13.93 -34.77 -20.31
CA TYR A 40 -13.21 -33.55 -20.72
C TYR A 40 -14.14 -32.34 -20.63
N ASN A 41 -15.37 -32.46 -21.12
CA ASN A 41 -16.39 -31.39 -21.04
C ASN A 41 -16.93 -31.18 -19.62
N VAL A 42 -16.83 -32.17 -18.71
CA VAL A 42 -17.24 -32.07 -17.29
C VAL A 42 -16.09 -31.63 -16.39
N ILE A 43 -14.82 -31.85 -16.80
CA ILE A 43 -13.61 -31.33 -16.14
C ILE A 43 -13.26 -29.91 -16.62
N ALA A 44 -13.80 -29.46 -17.76
CA ALA A 44 -14.01 -28.04 -18.06
C ALA A 44 -15.14 -27.48 -17.16
N TYR A 45 -15.01 -27.69 -15.85
CA TYR A 45 -15.67 -26.87 -14.84
C TYR A 45 -14.94 -25.53 -14.88
N ASP A 46 -15.37 -24.69 -15.82
CA ASP A 46 -15.16 -23.25 -15.93
C ASP A 46 -14.01 -22.69 -15.08
N THR A 47 -12.76 -22.99 -15.46
CA THR A 47 -11.56 -22.49 -14.75
C THR A 47 -11.45 -20.97 -14.81
N SER A 48 -12.23 -20.33 -15.68
CA SER A 48 -12.32 -18.89 -15.79
C SER A 48 -13.40 -18.28 -14.89
N ILE A 49 -14.19 -19.02 -14.09
CA ILE A 49 -15.10 -18.41 -13.12
C ILE A 49 -14.72 -18.76 -11.67
N GLU A 50 -14.21 -17.77 -10.94
CA GLU A 50 -13.91 -17.88 -9.51
C GLU A 50 -14.93 -17.07 -8.70
N ASN A 51 -15.60 -17.72 -7.73
CA ASN A 51 -16.61 -17.09 -6.87
C ASN A 51 -17.73 -16.34 -7.64
N GLY A 52 -18.09 -16.83 -8.82
CA GLY A 52 -19.11 -16.21 -9.67
C GLY A 52 -18.63 -14.98 -10.45
N ILE A 53 -17.31 -14.78 -10.56
CA ILE A 53 -16.67 -13.72 -11.35
C ILE A 53 -15.78 -14.37 -12.41
N TYR A 54 -15.95 -13.94 -13.66
CA TYR A 54 -15.10 -14.35 -14.78
C TYR A 54 -13.71 -13.72 -14.64
N ILE A 55 -12.67 -14.53 -14.65
CA ILE A 55 -11.26 -14.18 -14.52
C ILE A 55 -10.66 -14.12 -15.91
N ILE A 56 -10.03 -12.99 -16.22
CA ILE A 56 -9.46 -12.72 -17.53
C ILE A 56 -7.98 -12.44 -17.35
N SER A 57 -7.14 -13.33 -17.88
CA SER A 57 -5.68 -13.26 -17.77
C SER A 57 -4.97 -13.06 -19.11
N ASP A 58 -5.64 -13.36 -20.21
CA ASP A 58 -5.11 -13.16 -21.55
C ASP A 58 -6.20 -12.77 -22.58
N ALA A 59 -5.76 -12.59 -23.83
CA ALA A 59 -6.64 -12.21 -24.94
C ALA A 59 -7.71 -13.26 -25.27
N ASN A 60 -7.40 -14.55 -25.13
CA ASN A 60 -8.35 -15.62 -25.41
C ASN A 60 -9.42 -15.71 -24.33
N ASP A 61 -9.05 -15.47 -23.06
CA ASP A 61 -10.01 -15.37 -21.96
C ASP A 61 -10.99 -14.22 -22.21
N LEU A 62 -10.49 -13.05 -22.65
CA LEU A 62 -11.33 -11.89 -22.94
C LEU A 62 -12.27 -12.15 -24.13
N GLN A 63 -11.78 -12.80 -25.18
CA GLN A 63 -12.61 -13.22 -26.31
C GLN A 63 -13.68 -14.23 -25.88
N SER A 64 -13.30 -15.23 -25.07
CA SER A 64 -14.22 -16.24 -24.53
C SER A 64 -15.30 -15.60 -23.65
N PHE A 65 -14.96 -14.56 -22.89
CA PHE A 65 -15.93 -13.78 -22.13
C PHE A 65 -16.94 -13.05 -23.02
N ALA A 66 -16.49 -12.45 -24.13
CA ALA A 66 -17.39 -11.79 -25.09
C ALA A 66 -18.39 -12.77 -25.73
N GLU A 67 -17.93 -13.97 -26.07
CA GLU A 67 -18.78 -15.07 -26.56
C GLU A 67 -19.75 -15.54 -25.46
N TYR A 68 -19.27 -15.76 -24.25
CA TYR A 68 -20.08 -16.17 -23.11
C TYR A 68 -21.22 -15.20 -22.80
N VAL A 69 -20.95 -13.89 -22.87
CA VAL A 69 -21.97 -12.83 -22.76
C VAL A 69 -22.99 -12.92 -23.89
N SER A 70 -22.54 -13.15 -25.12
CA SER A 70 -23.39 -13.28 -26.30
C SER A 70 -24.26 -14.54 -26.28
N ASP A 71 -23.87 -15.56 -25.52
CA ASP A 71 -24.63 -16.80 -25.28
C ASP A 71 -25.69 -16.67 -24.17
N GLY A 72 -26.07 -15.43 -23.81
CA GLY A 72 -27.15 -15.15 -22.87
C GLY A 72 -26.71 -14.93 -21.41
N HIS A 73 -25.41 -14.78 -21.14
CA HIS A 73 -24.87 -14.55 -19.80
C HIS A 73 -24.50 -13.08 -19.53
N ALA A 74 -25.27 -12.14 -20.11
CA ALA A 74 -25.00 -10.72 -20.08
C ALA A 74 -24.86 -10.08 -18.68
N GLY A 75 -25.37 -10.72 -17.64
CA GLY A 75 -25.26 -10.27 -16.24
C GLY A 75 -24.01 -10.76 -15.50
N SER A 76 -23.13 -11.52 -16.15
CA SER A 76 -21.95 -12.09 -15.51
C SER A 76 -20.93 -11.01 -15.19
N ASN A 77 -20.35 -11.04 -13.98
CA ASN A 77 -19.27 -10.14 -13.63
C ASN A 77 -17.94 -10.67 -14.15
N ALA A 78 -17.01 -9.79 -14.47
CA ALA A 78 -15.66 -10.13 -14.89
C ALA A 78 -14.61 -9.22 -14.26
N LYS A 79 -13.38 -9.72 -14.12
CA LYS A 79 -12.23 -8.92 -13.71
C LYS A 79 -10.96 -9.32 -14.44
N LEU A 80 -10.13 -8.34 -14.76
CA LEU A 80 -8.78 -8.58 -15.27
C LEU A 80 -7.84 -8.94 -14.13
N ILE A 81 -6.91 -9.88 -14.36
CA ILE A 81 -5.81 -10.20 -13.44
C ILE A 81 -4.43 -9.98 -14.06
N ASP A 82 -4.39 -9.57 -15.32
CA ASP A 82 -3.17 -9.19 -16.04
C ASP A 82 -3.49 -8.14 -17.13
N ASP A 83 -2.46 -7.49 -17.66
CA ASP A 83 -2.57 -6.65 -18.85
C ASP A 83 -2.83 -7.51 -20.10
N ILE A 84 -3.79 -7.10 -20.94
CA ILE A 84 -4.27 -7.90 -22.06
C ILE A 84 -3.88 -7.23 -23.39
N ASP A 85 -3.12 -7.93 -24.23
CA ASP A 85 -2.80 -7.48 -25.59
C ASP A 85 -3.64 -8.24 -26.63
N LEU A 86 -4.52 -7.54 -27.33
CA LEU A 86 -5.43 -8.12 -28.33
C LEU A 86 -4.84 -8.17 -29.75
N SER A 87 -3.59 -7.72 -29.96
CA SER A 87 -3.01 -7.61 -31.31
C SER A 87 -2.89 -8.95 -32.06
N ASP A 88 -2.78 -10.06 -31.33
CA ASP A 88 -2.76 -11.42 -31.91
C ASP A 88 -4.15 -11.91 -32.34
N ILE A 89 -5.23 -11.39 -31.75
CA ILE A 89 -6.60 -11.84 -32.03
C ILE A 89 -7.39 -10.88 -32.92
N CYS A 90 -7.12 -9.57 -32.86
CA CYS A 90 -7.78 -8.57 -33.69
C CYS A 90 -6.79 -7.57 -34.29
N SER A 91 -6.88 -7.37 -35.61
CA SER A 91 -5.98 -6.51 -36.38
C SER A 91 -6.58 -6.21 -37.76
N GLN A 92 -5.85 -5.45 -38.59
CA GLN A 92 -6.23 -5.25 -40.00
C GLN A 92 -6.24 -6.55 -40.83
N THR A 93 -5.50 -7.57 -40.39
CA THR A 93 -5.30 -8.84 -41.14
C THR A 93 -5.91 -10.07 -40.48
N THR A 94 -6.38 -9.95 -39.24
CA THR A 94 -7.11 -10.98 -38.48
C THR A 94 -8.58 -10.59 -38.36
N GLU A 95 -9.42 -11.51 -37.88
CA GLU A 95 -10.83 -11.19 -37.64
C GLU A 95 -10.93 -10.04 -36.62
N GLY A 96 -11.87 -9.11 -36.83
CA GLY A 96 -12.02 -7.94 -35.95
C GLY A 96 -12.55 -8.34 -34.57
N TRP A 97 -12.31 -7.49 -33.56
CA TRP A 97 -12.88 -7.70 -32.22
C TRP A 97 -14.41 -7.77 -32.25
N ILE A 98 -14.97 -8.75 -31.54
CA ILE A 98 -16.42 -8.89 -31.32
C ILE A 98 -16.78 -8.11 -30.06
N PRO A 99 -17.56 -7.02 -30.15
CA PRO A 99 -17.90 -6.22 -28.98
C PRO A 99 -18.65 -7.01 -27.90
N ILE A 100 -18.34 -6.74 -26.63
CA ILE A 100 -19.06 -7.33 -25.50
C ILE A 100 -20.43 -6.66 -25.39
N GLY A 101 -21.49 -7.47 -25.43
CA GLY A 101 -22.87 -6.99 -25.42
C GLY A 101 -23.31 -6.35 -26.74
N SER A 102 -24.61 -6.45 -27.03
CA SER A 102 -25.23 -5.98 -28.28
C SER A 102 -26.48 -5.14 -28.01
N GLU A 103 -27.03 -4.48 -29.02
CA GLU A 103 -28.29 -3.73 -28.88
C GLU A 103 -29.45 -4.61 -28.38
N SER A 104 -29.51 -5.87 -28.83
CA SER A 104 -30.55 -6.82 -28.41
C SER A 104 -30.27 -7.44 -27.04
N GLU A 105 -29.00 -7.56 -26.65
CA GLU A 105 -28.57 -8.11 -25.37
C GLU A 105 -27.43 -7.27 -24.79
N PRO A 106 -27.74 -6.11 -24.16
CA PRO A 106 -26.73 -5.25 -23.56
C PRO A 106 -26.01 -5.96 -22.41
N TYR A 107 -24.73 -5.69 -22.24
CA TYR A 107 -23.99 -6.19 -21.08
C TYR A 107 -24.48 -5.50 -19.80
N THR A 108 -24.86 -6.26 -18.79
CA THR A 108 -25.48 -5.77 -17.53
C THR A 108 -24.67 -6.11 -16.28
N GLY A 109 -23.59 -6.89 -16.41
CA GLY A 109 -22.67 -7.22 -15.33
C GLY A 109 -21.71 -6.08 -14.96
N THR A 110 -20.79 -6.38 -14.04
CA THR A 110 -19.65 -5.51 -13.69
C THR A 110 -18.37 -6.04 -14.30
N PHE A 111 -17.70 -5.25 -15.13
CA PHE A 111 -16.36 -5.49 -15.62
C PHE A 111 -15.36 -4.60 -14.87
N ASP A 112 -14.49 -5.20 -14.05
CA ASP A 112 -13.48 -4.49 -13.27
C ASP A 112 -12.08 -4.73 -13.85
N GLY A 113 -11.49 -3.70 -14.44
CA GLY A 113 -10.12 -3.76 -14.95
C GLY A 113 -9.08 -3.94 -13.84
N GLN A 114 -9.41 -3.68 -12.57
CA GLN A 114 -8.47 -3.75 -11.43
C GLN A 114 -7.15 -2.96 -11.63
N GLY A 115 -7.14 -1.97 -12.52
CA GLY A 115 -5.93 -1.23 -12.89
C GLY A 115 -5.02 -1.95 -13.91
N TYR A 116 -5.52 -2.98 -14.59
CA TYR A 116 -4.89 -3.55 -15.77
C TYR A 116 -5.40 -2.87 -17.05
N SER A 117 -4.65 -3.04 -18.12
CA SER A 117 -4.92 -2.46 -19.43
C SER A 117 -5.40 -3.51 -20.44
N ILE A 118 -6.13 -3.05 -21.45
CA ILE A 118 -6.42 -3.78 -22.68
C ILE A 118 -5.82 -2.97 -23.82
N SER A 119 -4.82 -3.50 -24.50
CA SER A 119 -4.13 -2.86 -25.62
C SER A 119 -4.35 -3.64 -26.92
N GLY A 120 -3.93 -3.06 -28.05
CA GLY A 120 -4.05 -3.71 -29.36
C GLY A 120 -5.49 -3.86 -29.87
N LEU A 121 -6.47 -3.19 -29.25
CA LEU A 121 -7.87 -3.29 -29.67
C LEU A 121 -8.03 -2.74 -31.10
N TYR A 122 -8.51 -3.59 -32.00
CA TYR A 122 -8.81 -3.21 -33.38
C TYR A 122 -10.24 -3.61 -33.77
N ILE A 123 -11.04 -2.61 -34.15
CA ILE A 123 -12.40 -2.81 -34.65
C ILE A 123 -12.54 -2.10 -36.00
N ASN A 124 -12.98 -2.84 -37.02
CA ASN A 124 -13.40 -2.30 -38.30
C ASN A 124 -14.70 -2.97 -38.74
N CYS A 125 -15.82 -2.36 -38.38
CA CYS A 125 -17.15 -2.96 -38.39
C CYS A 125 -18.15 -2.14 -39.23
N SER A 126 -19.35 -2.69 -39.39
CA SER A 126 -20.53 -1.97 -39.89
C SER A 126 -21.70 -2.03 -38.89
N LEU A 127 -21.40 -2.11 -37.58
CA LEU A 127 -22.42 -2.07 -36.53
C LEU A 127 -22.78 -0.62 -36.20
N ASN A 128 -23.98 -0.38 -35.68
CA ASN A 128 -24.41 0.96 -35.27
C ASN A 128 -23.63 1.47 -34.05
N TYR A 129 -23.17 0.57 -33.19
CA TYR A 129 -22.43 0.89 -31.97
C TYR A 129 -21.20 -0.01 -31.89
N CYS A 130 -20.01 0.59 -31.97
CA CYS A 130 -18.74 -0.13 -31.89
C CYS A 130 -17.86 0.45 -30.79
N GLY A 131 -17.32 -0.44 -29.96
CA GLY A 131 -16.42 -0.20 -28.84
C GLY A 131 -15.92 -1.53 -28.27
N LEU A 132 -15.09 -1.51 -27.23
CA LEU A 132 -14.79 -2.73 -26.48
C LEU A 132 -16.10 -3.44 -26.06
N PHE A 133 -17.06 -2.64 -25.58
CA PHE A 133 -18.46 -3.01 -25.41
C PHE A 133 -19.31 -2.45 -26.55
N GLY A 134 -20.20 -3.26 -27.13
CA GLY A 134 -21.13 -2.81 -28.17
C GLY A 134 -22.26 -1.99 -27.55
N SER A 135 -22.89 -2.54 -26.51
CA SER A 135 -23.96 -1.92 -25.74
C SER A 135 -23.82 -2.27 -24.26
N LEU A 136 -23.84 -1.24 -23.41
CA LEU A 136 -23.62 -1.33 -21.97
C LEU A 136 -24.83 -0.84 -21.18
N GLU A 137 -25.38 -1.69 -20.32
CA GLU A 137 -26.38 -1.38 -19.28
C GLU A 137 -25.89 -1.82 -17.88
N GLY A 138 -24.59 -2.09 -17.76
CA GLY A 138 -23.89 -2.55 -16.56
C GLY A 138 -22.80 -1.57 -16.12
N THR A 139 -21.75 -2.06 -15.45
CA THR A 139 -20.64 -1.23 -14.97
C THR A 139 -19.31 -1.65 -15.60
N VAL A 140 -18.54 -0.69 -16.10
CA VAL A 140 -17.13 -0.86 -16.49
C VAL A 140 -16.29 0.09 -15.65
N LYS A 141 -15.25 -0.43 -15.00
CA LYS A 141 -14.41 0.39 -14.11
C LYS A 141 -12.94 0.03 -14.04
N ASN A 142 -12.12 1.00 -13.62
CA ASN A 142 -10.68 0.84 -13.32
C ASN A 142 -9.90 0.23 -14.49
N LEU A 143 -10.10 0.77 -15.69
CA LEU A 143 -9.64 0.14 -16.94
C LEU A 143 -8.99 1.15 -17.88
N SER A 144 -7.82 0.79 -18.39
CA SER A 144 -7.17 1.48 -19.50
C SER A 144 -7.40 0.71 -20.80
N VAL A 145 -7.90 1.37 -21.84
CA VAL A 145 -8.09 0.75 -23.16
C VAL A 145 -7.32 1.52 -24.22
N GLU A 146 -6.50 0.82 -25.00
CA GLU A 146 -5.77 1.36 -26.15
C GLU A 146 -6.21 0.67 -27.44
N GLY A 147 -6.59 1.47 -28.46
CA GLY A 147 -6.98 0.89 -29.75
C GLY A 147 -7.39 1.83 -30.88
N GLU A 148 -7.74 1.20 -32.00
CA GLU A 148 -8.27 1.81 -33.22
C GLU A 148 -9.67 1.25 -33.52
N ILE A 149 -10.68 2.12 -33.50
CA ILE A 149 -12.08 1.74 -33.63
C ILE A 149 -12.72 2.45 -34.81
N LYS A 150 -13.23 1.68 -35.78
CA LYS A 150 -13.86 2.18 -36.99
C LYS A 150 -15.21 1.52 -37.21
N THR A 151 -16.25 2.34 -37.42
CA THR A 151 -17.54 1.87 -37.91
C THR A 151 -17.99 2.68 -39.12
N SER A 152 -18.49 1.97 -40.14
CA SER A 152 -19.09 2.58 -41.32
C SER A 152 -20.59 2.90 -41.18
N SER A 153 -21.25 2.44 -40.11
CA SER A 153 -22.72 2.50 -40.00
C SER A 153 -23.26 3.26 -38.80
N GLY A 154 -22.45 3.56 -37.78
CA GLY A 154 -22.94 4.35 -36.65
C GLY A 154 -21.87 5.05 -35.83
N SER A 155 -21.98 4.94 -34.52
CA SER A 155 -21.13 5.63 -33.54
C SER A 155 -20.03 4.73 -32.99
N ALA A 156 -18.84 5.29 -32.87
CA ALA A 156 -17.68 4.64 -32.26
C ALA A 156 -17.40 5.24 -30.88
N GLY A 157 -17.14 4.39 -29.89
CA GLY A 157 -16.63 4.78 -28.57
C GLY A 157 -15.52 3.85 -28.12
N GLY A 158 -14.45 4.39 -27.55
CA GLY A 158 -13.30 3.61 -27.07
C GLY A 158 -13.65 2.50 -26.09
N ILE A 159 -14.49 2.84 -25.09
CA ILE A 159 -14.96 1.89 -24.08
C ILE A 159 -16.27 1.24 -24.51
N ALA A 160 -17.27 2.04 -24.91
CA ALA A 160 -18.58 1.53 -25.31
C ALA A 160 -19.12 2.19 -26.58
N GLY A 161 -19.71 1.43 -27.50
CA GLY A 161 -20.45 2.00 -28.62
C GLY A 161 -21.69 2.77 -28.15
N TYR A 162 -22.44 2.15 -27.23
CA TYR A 162 -23.63 2.71 -26.58
C TYR A 162 -23.60 2.47 -25.07
N ASN A 163 -23.67 3.54 -24.28
CA ASN A 163 -23.89 3.49 -22.84
C ASN A 163 -25.36 3.81 -22.54
N GLY A 164 -26.12 2.81 -22.12
CA GLY A 164 -27.55 2.86 -21.90
C GLY A 164 -27.97 3.48 -20.57
N ASN A 165 -29.21 3.24 -20.16
CA ASN A 165 -29.84 3.91 -19.01
C ASN A 165 -29.22 3.54 -17.65
N ALA A 166 -28.81 2.29 -17.49
CA ALA A 166 -28.15 1.74 -16.31
C ALA A 166 -26.63 1.65 -16.48
N GLY A 167 -26.11 2.07 -17.65
CA GLY A 167 -24.69 2.00 -17.97
C GLY A 167 -23.84 2.96 -17.14
N ILE A 168 -22.80 2.43 -16.50
CA ILE A 168 -21.83 3.17 -15.70
C ILE A 168 -20.42 2.90 -16.23
N ILE A 169 -19.71 3.96 -16.62
CA ILE A 169 -18.30 3.92 -16.97
C ILE A 169 -17.56 4.81 -15.98
N GLU A 170 -16.68 4.22 -15.15
CA GLU A 170 -15.96 4.95 -14.11
C GLU A 170 -14.46 4.63 -14.03
N ASN A 171 -13.62 5.64 -13.79
CA ASN A 171 -12.17 5.43 -13.65
C ASN A 171 -11.56 4.74 -14.90
N CYS A 172 -11.96 5.19 -16.08
CA CYS A 172 -11.50 4.61 -17.35
C CYS A 172 -10.74 5.64 -18.19
N ILE A 173 -9.71 5.17 -18.90
CA ILE A 173 -9.00 5.94 -19.91
C ILE A 173 -9.09 5.24 -21.25
N PHE A 174 -9.34 6.00 -22.32
CA PHE A 174 -9.15 5.53 -23.69
C PHE A 174 -8.00 6.26 -24.37
N ILE A 175 -7.16 5.48 -25.06
CA ILE A 175 -6.01 5.97 -25.82
C ILE A 175 -6.13 5.44 -27.25
N GLY A 176 -5.91 6.30 -28.24
CA GLY A 176 -5.84 5.89 -29.65
C GLY A 176 -6.75 6.69 -30.56
N SER A 177 -7.55 6.02 -31.40
CA SER A 177 -8.38 6.71 -32.40
C SER A 177 -9.74 6.05 -32.64
N THR A 178 -10.76 6.88 -32.86
CA THR A 178 -12.12 6.43 -33.22
C THR A 178 -12.61 7.09 -34.50
N CYS A 179 -13.36 6.37 -35.31
CA CYS A 179 -13.95 6.85 -36.55
C CYS A 179 -15.33 6.21 -36.75
N GLY A 180 -16.39 6.89 -36.33
CA GLY A 180 -17.77 6.55 -36.65
C GLY A 180 -18.30 7.35 -37.84
N SER A 181 -19.31 6.81 -38.53
CA SER A 181 -20.01 7.52 -39.60
C SER A 181 -21.04 8.52 -39.07
N ILE A 182 -21.48 8.35 -37.82
CA ILE A 182 -22.37 9.30 -37.12
C ILE A 182 -21.58 10.12 -36.10
N TYR A 183 -20.98 9.44 -35.09
CA TYR A 183 -20.19 10.06 -34.03
C TYR A 183 -18.88 9.30 -33.80
N SER A 184 -17.80 10.04 -33.58
CA SER A 184 -16.49 9.48 -33.21
C SER A 184 -16.13 9.95 -31.81
N CYS A 185 -16.15 9.06 -30.83
CA CYS A 185 -16.01 9.40 -29.42
C CYS A 185 -14.92 8.60 -28.70
N GLY A 186 -14.28 9.21 -27.70
CA GLY A 186 -13.21 8.56 -26.93
C GLY A 186 -13.73 7.58 -25.88
N ILE A 187 -14.78 7.89 -25.13
CA ILE A 187 -15.33 6.96 -24.12
C ILE A 187 -16.54 6.20 -24.66
N ALA A 188 -17.61 6.91 -24.99
CA ALA A 188 -18.86 6.29 -25.44
C ALA A 188 -19.38 6.91 -26.73
N GLY A 189 -19.75 6.10 -27.74
CA GLY A 189 -20.32 6.62 -28.98
C GLY A 189 -21.66 7.34 -28.78
N SER A 190 -22.45 6.90 -27.80
CA SER A 190 -23.61 7.61 -27.27
C SER A 190 -23.83 7.29 -25.80
N ASN A 191 -24.16 8.29 -24.98
CA ASN A 191 -24.46 8.14 -23.55
C ASN A 191 -25.92 8.53 -23.29
N TYR A 192 -26.80 7.55 -23.10
CA TYR A 192 -28.25 7.72 -23.13
C TYR A 192 -28.86 8.01 -21.76
N SER A 193 -29.67 9.08 -21.69
CA SER A 193 -30.55 9.50 -20.61
C SER A 193 -29.94 9.44 -19.19
N ASN A 194 -29.93 8.27 -18.55
CA ASN A 194 -29.42 8.11 -17.17
C ASN A 194 -28.00 7.53 -17.09
N GLY A 195 -27.42 7.10 -18.21
CA GLY A 195 -26.05 6.58 -18.28
C GLY A 195 -25.04 7.54 -17.67
N LEU A 196 -24.13 7.02 -16.85
CA LEU A 196 -23.12 7.79 -16.14
C LEU A 196 -21.73 7.50 -16.70
N ILE A 197 -21.06 8.55 -17.14
CA ILE A 197 -19.62 8.53 -17.41
C ILE A 197 -18.96 9.42 -16.37
N SER A 198 -18.07 8.85 -15.54
CA SER A 198 -17.46 9.59 -14.45
C SER A 198 -16.00 9.29 -14.19
N ASN A 199 -15.24 10.31 -13.82
CA ASN A 199 -13.81 10.17 -13.51
C ASN A 199 -13.03 9.48 -14.64
N CYS A 200 -13.27 9.87 -15.88
CA CYS A 200 -12.68 9.26 -17.07
C CYS A 200 -11.81 10.26 -17.84
N CYS A 201 -10.84 9.79 -18.60
CA CYS A 201 -10.06 10.66 -19.48
C CYS A 201 -9.81 10.05 -20.87
N VAL A 202 -9.50 10.90 -21.84
CA VAL A 202 -9.26 10.49 -23.23
C VAL A 202 -7.99 11.13 -23.75
N LYS A 203 -7.10 10.31 -24.28
CA LYS A 203 -5.91 10.73 -25.04
C LYS A 203 -6.04 10.23 -26.48
N MET A 204 -6.69 11.02 -27.33
CA MET A 204 -7.04 10.62 -28.69
C MET A 204 -6.41 11.56 -29.74
N GLN A 205 -6.08 11.01 -30.90
CA GLN A 205 -5.61 11.80 -32.03
C GLN A 205 -6.78 12.54 -32.70
N ALA A 206 -6.59 13.83 -32.98
CA ALA A 206 -7.53 14.58 -33.81
C ALA A 206 -7.56 13.96 -35.21
N ASN A 207 -8.76 13.67 -35.73
CA ASN A 207 -8.94 13.18 -37.09
C ASN A 207 -9.96 14.03 -37.84
N ALA A 208 -9.90 13.99 -39.17
CA ALA A 208 -10.70 14.86 -40.04
C ALA A 208 -12.18 14.44 -40.16
N THR A 209 -12.71 13.64 -39.23
CA THR A 209 -14.10 13.15 -39.28
C THR A 209 -15.09 14.26 -38.93
N ILE A 210 -16.27 14.20 -39.55
CA ILE A 210 -17.42 14.98 -39.13
C ILE A 210 -17.90 14.44 -37.78
N ASN A 211 -18.17 15.33 -36.81
CA ASN A 211 -18.71 15.01 -35.48
C ASN A 211 -17.80 14.15 -34.56
N GLN A 212 -16.54 14.56 -34.41
CA GLN A 212 -15.66 14.04 -33.35
C GLN A 212 -16.00 14.71 -32.01
N TYR A 213 -16.26 13.91 -30.97
CA TYR A 213 -16.56 14.37 -29.62
C TYR A 213 -15.66 13.65 -28.61
N PRO A 214 -14.74 14.33 -27.90
CA PRO A 214 -13.78 13.69 -27.01
C PRO A 214 -14.33 12.62 -26.07
N ILE A 215 -15.41 12.89 -25.32
CA ILE A 215 -15.96 11.94 -24.35
C ILE A 215 -17.12 11.12 -24.94
N SER A 216 -18.17 11.79 -25.41
CA SER A 216 -19.39 11.16 -25.95
C SER A 216 -20.16 12.10 -26.86
N SER A 217 -21.12 11.59 -27.64
CA SER A 217 -22.06 12.43 -28.39
C SER A 217 -22.93 13.29 -27.46
N PRO A 218 -23.32 14.52 -27.85
CA PRO A 218 -24.15 15.42 -27.04
C PRO A 218 -25.64 15.03 -27.00
N ASP A 219 -26.13 14.25 -27.97
CA ASP A 219 -27.57 13.99 -28.17
C ASP A 219 -28.17 12.93 -27.22
N GLY A 220 -27.33 12.22 -26.48
CA GLY A 220 -27.78 11.12 -25.62
C GLY A 220 -28.46 11.58 -24.33
N GLY A 221 -28.17 12.80 -23.84
CA GLY A 221 -28.76 13.32 -22.59
C GLY A 221 -28.25 12.67 -21.30
N GLY A 222 -27.21 11.83 -21.39
CA GLY A 222 -26.57 11.17 -20.25
C GLY A 222 -25.81 12.12 -19.30
N ARG A 223 -25.30 11.54 -18.21
CA ARG A 223 -24.64 12.27 -17.12
C ARG A 223 -23.12 12.15 -17.21
N PHE A 224 -22.45 13.27 -17.00
CA PHE A 224 -20.99 13.39 -17.00
C PHE A 224 -20.50 14.00 -15.69
N LYS A 225 -19.41 13.46 -15.15
CA LYS A 225 -18.75 14.01 -13.95
C LYS A 225 -17.24 13.80 -14.03
N ASN A 226 -16.45 14.85 -13.83
CA ASN A 226 -15.00 14.74 -13.71
C ASN A 226 -14.34 14.04 -14.92
N CYS A 227 -14.69 14.47 -16.13
CA CYS A 227 -14.17 13.86 -17.35
C CYS A 227 -13.24 14.82 -18.08
N TYR A 228 -12.10 14.32 -18.56
CA TYR A 228 -11.03 15.13 -19.14
C TYR A 228 -10.60 14.63 -20.52
N TYR A 229 -10.09 15.52 -21.37
CA TYR A 229 -9.60 15.14 -22.69
C TYR A 229 -8.48 16.07 -23.15
N ASN A 230 -7.65 15.61 -24.09
CA ASN A 230 -6.59 16.44 -24.66
C ASN A 230 -7.16 17.59 -25.51
N ASP A 231 -6.67 18.81 -25.27
CA ASP A 231 -7.13 20.07 -25.87
C ASP A 231 -6.90 20.20 -27.39
N GLU A 232 -6.18 19.26 -27.99
CA GLU A 232 -6.02 19.12 -29.44
C GLU A 232 -7.31 18.65 -30.15
N LEU A 233 -8.29 18.14 -29.39
CA LEU A 233 -9.59 17.72 -29.89
C LEU A 233 -10.59 18.88 -29.94
N ASN A 234 -11.53 18.83 -30.88
CA ASN A 234 -12.63 19.79 -30.92
C ASN A 234 -13.46 19.70 -29.62
N ASP A 235 -13.91 20.86 -29.13
CA ASP A 235 -14.83 20.96 -27.98
C ASP A 235 -16.02 20.00 -28.18
N ASP A 236 -16.31 19.17 -27.18
CA ASP A 236 -17.40 18.20 -27.28
C ASP A 236 -18.79 18.85 -27.14
N GLY A 237 -18.86 20.13 -26.77
CA GLY A 237 -20.11 20.85 -26.56
C GLY A 237 -20.95 20.28 -25.41
N ILE A 238 -20.37 19.39 -24.59
CA ILE A 238 -21.01 18.80 -23.42
C ILE A 238 -20.64 19.64 -22.21
N SER A 239 -21.66 20.26 -21.60
CA SER A 239 -21.44 20.88 -20.29
C SER A 239 -20.96 19.80 -19.31
N ARG A 240 -19.77 19.99 -18.71
CA ARG A 240 -19.18 19.19 -17.60
C ARG A 240 -18.06 18.20 -17.99
N THR A 241 -17.46 18.37 -19.15
CA THR A 241 -16.13 17.83 -19.50
C THR A 241 -15.11 18.97 -19.49
N THR A 242 -13.82 18.65 -19.35
CA THR A 242 -12.75 19.65 -19.22
C THR A 242 -11.59 19.30 -20.16
N SER A 243 -11.30 20.15 -21.13
CA SER A 243 -10.08 20.03 -21.93
C SER A 243 -8.85 20.33 -21.07
N VAL A 244 -7.79 19.54 -21.22
CA VAL A 244 -6.48 19.76 -20.59
C VAL A 244 -5.38 19.66 -21.62
N SER A 245 -4.28 20.36 -21.38
CA SER A 245 -3.14 20.35 -22.30
C SER A 245 -2.46 18.98 -22.38
N SER A 246 -1.78 18.71 -23.48
CA SER A 246 -0.89 17.54 -23.59
C SER A 246 0.17 17.49 -22.47
N TYR A 247 0.60 18.65 -21.94
CA TYR A 247 1.48 18.71 -20.77
C TYR A 247 0.81 18.23 -19.48
N ALA A 248 -0.47 18.53 -19.27
CA ALA A 248 -1.21 18.06 -18.08
C ALA A 248 -1.34 16.53 -18.03
N PHE A 249 -1.29 15.86 -19.18
CA PHE A 249 -1.26 14.40 -19.25
C PHE A 249 0.07 13.83 -18.76
N SER A 250 1.21 14.46 -19.01
CA SER A 250 2.53 13.96 -18.60
C SER A 250 3.04 14.54 -17.29
N SER A 251 2.50 15.68 -16.85
CA SER A 251 3.05 16.41 -15.70
C SER A 251 2.55 15.95 -14.34
N GLY A 252 1.60 15.02 -14.26
CA GLY A 252 0.92 14.66 -13.01
C GLY A 252 -0.28 15.55 -12.67
N GLU A 253 -0.47 16.69 -13.36
CA GLU A 253 -1.60 17.58 -13.13
C GLU A 253 -2.95 16.86 -13.30
N LEU A 254 -3.12 16.15 -14.42
CA LEU A 254 -4.37 15.42 -14.68
C LEU A 254 -4.57 14.28 -13.67
N CYS A 255 -3.52 13.56 -13.32
CA CYS A 255 -3.57 12.50 -12.31
C CYS A 255 -4.09 13.05 -10.97
N TRP A 256 -3.53 14.19 -10.52
CA TRP A 256 -3.98 14.85 -9.30
C TRP A 256 -5.44 15.33 -9.41
N LEU A 257 -5.83 15.95 -10.53
CA LEU A 257 -7.21 16.41 -10.76
C LEU A 257 -8.23 15.26 -10.67
N LEU A 258 -7.92 14.12 -11.28
CA LEU A 258 -8.77 12.92 -11.24
C LEU A 258 -9.00 12.44 -9.80
N ASN A 259 -7.93 12.34 -9.00
CA ASN A 259 -8.00 11.92 -7.59
C ASN A 259 -8.66 12.97 -6.66
N ASN A 260 -8.29 14.24 -6.81
CA ASN A 260 -8.74 15.31 -5.92
C ASN A 260 -10.25 15.53 -6.00
N SER A 261 -10.85 15.30 -7.17
CA SER A 261 -12.30 15.43 -7.37
C SER A 261 -13.15 14.44 -6.55
N ILE A 262 -12.56 13.29 -6.18
CA ILE A 262 -13.23 12.19 -5.47
C ILE A 262 -12.71 11.99 -4.04
N GLY A 263 -11.56 12.60 -3.69
CA GLY A 263 -10.95 12.47 -2.36
C GLY A 263 -10.36 11.08 -2.09
N LYS A 264 -9.99 10.34 -3.14
CA LYS A 264 -9.43 8.99 -3.07
C LYS A 264 -8.40 8.79 -4.17
N THR A 265 -7.30 8.14 -3.86
CA THR A 265 -6.28 7.74 -4.83
C THR A 265 -6.77 6.52 -5.63
N ILE A 266 -7.00 6.73 -6.92
CA ILE A 266 -7.37 5.70 -7.90
C ILE A 266 -6.42 5.79 -9.10
N TRP A 267 -6.06 7.02 -9.48
CA TRP A 267 -5.15 7.32 -10.57
C TRP A 267 -3.74 7.48 -10.05
N TYR A 268 -2.80 6.93 -10.81
CA TYR A 268 -1.39 6.90 -10.53
C TYR A 268 -0.64 7.28 -11.80
N GLN A 269 0.57 7.79 -11.64
CA GLN A 269 1.39 8.20 -12.77
C GLN A 269 2.84 8.29 -12.34
N ASP A 270 3.73 7.65 -13.09
CA ASP A 270 5.16 7.80 -12.91
C ASP A 270 5.63 9.09 -13.61
N ILE A 271 6.19 10.03 -12.85
CA ILE A 271 6.69 11.32 -13.34
C ILE A 271 8.12 11.65 -12.87
N ASP A 272 8.59 11.06 -11.76
CA ASP A 272 9.93 11.35 -11.20
C ASP A 272 10.78 10.08 -10.91
N CYS A 273 10.42 8.90 -11.44
CA CYS A 273 11.07 7.60 -11.11
C CYS A 273 11.81 6.93 -12.30
N GLY A 274 12.34 7.73 -13.23
CA GLY A 274 13.18 7.24 -14.34
C GLY A 274 12.45 6.53 -15.49
N THR A 275 11.19 6.13 -15.30
CA THR A 275 10.26 5.73 -16.36
C THR A 275 9.00 6.58 -16.29
N GLU A 276 8.87 7.59 -17.14
CA GLU A 276 7.72 8.49 -17.11
C GLU A 276 6.55 7.92 -17.92
N ASN A 277 5.33 7.98 -17.37
CA ASN A 277 4.13 7.70 -18.13
C ASN A 277 3.65 8.99 -18.81
N ASP A 278 3.33 8.91 -20.10
CA ASP A 278 2.77 10.05 -20.83
C ASP A 278 1.29 10.35 -20.48
N TYR A 279 0.69 9.63 -19.52
CA TYR A 279 -0.70 9.77 -19.08
C TYR A 279 -0.97 9.09 -17.72
N PRO A 280 -2.01 9.50 -16.97
CA PRO A 280 -2.45 8.83 -15.75
C PRO A 280 -3.06 7.45 -16.02
N ILE A 281 -2.85 6.50 -15.09
CA ILE A 281 -3.34 5.12 -15.16
C ILE A 281 -4.10 4.80 -13.87
N PRO A 282 -5.29 4.18 -13.91
CA PRO A 282 -6.09 3.87 -12.72
C PRO A 282 -5.57 2.61 -11.99
N SER A 283 -4.27 2.56 -11.64
CA SER A 283 -3.59 1.36 -11.19
C SER A 283 -2.57 1.59 -10.07
N PRO A 284 -2.69 0.92 -8.91
CA PRO A 284 -1.76 1.06 -7.80
C PRO A 284 -0.37 0.45 -8.06
N ARG A 285 -0.13 -0.09 -9.26
CA ARG A 285 1.18 -0.57 -9.70
C ARG A 285 2.16 0.58 -10.02
N PHE A 286 1.65 1.80 -10.18
CA PHE A 286 2.41 3.02 -10.46
C PHE A 286 2.41 3.93 -9.22
N HIS A 287 3.13 5.04 -9.28
CA HIS A 287 3.31 5.93 -8.13
C HIS A 287 2.17 6.95 -7.96
N GLU A 288 1.86 7.29 -6.71
CA GLU A 288 0.91 8.35 -6.38
C GLU A 288 1.48 9.71 -6.82
N VAL A 289 0.60 10.65 -7.17
CA VAL A 289 0.99 12.02 -7.52
C VAL A 289 0.52 13.00 -6.45
N TYR A 290 1.46 13.73 -5.88
CA TYR A 290 1.25 14.80 -4.92
C TYR A 290 1.33 16.16 -5.60
N LYS A 291 0.49 17.10 -5.13
CA LYS A 291 0.58 18.51 -5.49
C LYS A 291 1.42 19.24 -4.45
N THR A 292 2.51 19.84 -4.89
CA THR A 292 3.49 20.56 -4.07
C THR A 292 3.83 21.91 -4.71
N THR A 293 4.87 22.59 -4.21
CA THR A 293 5.36 23.86 -4.73
C THR A 293 6.87 23.84 -4.95
N TYR A 294 7.38 24.85 -5.66
CA TYR A 294 8.81 25.11 -5.75
C TYR A 294 9.36 25.68 -4.42
N CYS A 295 10.67 25.58 -4.23
CA CYS A 295 11.31 26.06 -3.00
C CYS A 295 11.38 27.58 -2.86
N THR A 296 11.29 28.31 -3.98
CA THR A 296 11.33 29.79 -4.00
C THR A 296 10.07 30.46 -4.53
N SER A 297 9.05 29.69 -4.92
CA SER A 297 7.78 30.24 -5.39
C SER A 297 6.59 29.38 -4.95
N GLU A 298 5.42 29.99 -4.93
CA GLU A 298 4.14 29.28 -4.69
C GLU A 298 3.62 28.61 -5.97
N ASP A 299 4.43 28.54 -7.03
CA ASP A 299 4.05 27.88 -8.27
C ASP A 299 3.83 26.39 -8.00
N THR A 300 2.77 25.84 -8.60
CA THR A 300 2.42 24.44 -8.42
C THR A 300 3.43 23.54 -9.13
N TYR A 301 3.86 22.50 -8.43
CA TYR A 301 4.62 21.38 -8.97
C TYR A 301 3.87 20.09 -8.63
N TYR A 302 3.92 19.08 -9.49
CA TYR A 302 3.37 17.77 -9.22
C TYR A 302 4.52 16.78 -9.18
N SER A 303 4.51 15.87 -8.20
CA SER A 303 5.62 14.96 -7.96
C SER A 303 5.14 13.62 -7.43
N ASN A 304 5.91 12.55 -7.67
CA ASN A 304 5.72 11.29 -6.96
C ASN A 304 6.13 11.35 -5.49
N TYR A 305 6.77 12.44 -5.08
CA TYR A 305 7.24 12.64 -3.72
C TYR A 305 6.47 13.78 -3.05
N ASN A 306 5.93 13.52 -1.86
CA ASN A 306 5.23 14.53 -1.08
C ASN A 306 6.21 15.49 -0.38
N MET A 307 6.88 16.33 -1.17
CA MET A 307 7.93 17.24 -0.73
C MET A 307 8.00 18.47 -1.61
N ILE A 308 8.58 19.56 -1.08
CA ILE A 308 8.84 20.77 -1.87
C ILE A 308 9.82 20.44 -2.99
N HIS A 309 9.55 20.97 -4.20
CA HIS A 309 10.43 20.76 -5.34
C HIS A 309 11.65 21.68 -5.28
N HIS A 310 12.82 21.09 -5.56
CA HIS A 310 14.11 21.77 -5.54
C HIS A 310 14.90 21.46 -6.82
N ASN A 311 15.45 22.49 -7.45
CA ASN A 311 16.28 22.36 -8.65
C ASN A 311 17.75 22.06 -8.29
N PHE A 312 18.14 20.79 -8.29
CA PHE A 312 19.52 20.35 -8.05
C PHE A 312 20.37 20.41 -9.34
N LEU A 313 21.39 21.27 -9.34
CA LEU A 313 22.44 21.29 -10.39
C LEU A 313 23.71 20.53 -9.96
N SER A 314 23.80 20.20 -8.67
CA SER A 314 24.87 19.47 -7.99
C SER A 314 24.31 18.97 -6.65
N ASP A 315 25.17 18.73 -5.65
CA ASP A 315 24.81 18.35 -4.28
C ASP A 315 23.89 19.34 -3.54
N LYS A 316 23.65 20.52 -4.11
CA LYS A 316 22.79 21.56 -3.55
C LYS A 316 21.78 22.09 -4.56
N CYS A 317 20.61 22.44 -4.05
CA CYS A 317 19.59 23.19 -4.77
C CYS A 317 20.17 24.53 -5.22
N SER A 318 20.07 24.81 -6.51
CA SER A 318 20.58 26.02 -7.14
C SER A 318 19.87 27.31 -6.70
N GLU A 319 18.66 27.17 -6.15
CA GLU A 319 17.80 28.30 -5.80
C GLU A 319 17.91 28.66 -4.31
N CYS A 320 17.73 27.68 -3.40
CA CYS A 320 17.75 27.92 -1.95
C CYS A 320 19.02 27.42 -1.23
N GLY A 321 19.91 26.69 -1.93
CA GLY A 321 21.13 26.14 -1.35
C GLY A 321 20.94 24.91 -0.46
N LEU A 322 19.71 24.36 -0.37
CA LEU A 322 19.41 23.13 0.38
C LEU A 322 20.25 21.96 -0.14
N SER A 323 20.81 21.16 0.76
CA SER A 323 21.62 20.00 0.37
C SER A 323 20.74 18.83 -0.05
N GLY A 324 21.22 18.01 -0.99
CA GLY A 324 20.45 16.89 -1.53
C GLY A 324 20.04 15.85 -0.49
N ILE A 325 20.73 15.77 0.65
CA ILE A 325 20.28 15.08 1.86
C ILE A 325 20.48 16.03 3.05
N THR A 326 19.52 16.05 3.98
CA THR A 326 19.62 16.73 5.28
C THR A 326 19.44 15.74 6.42
N THR A 327 20.27 15.86 7.45
CA THR A 327 20.05 15.17 8.73
C THR A 327 19.07 15.99 9.55
N GLU A 328 17.87 15.47 9.78
CA GLU A 328 16.79 16.19 10.48
C GLU A 328 16.93 16.11 11.99
N SER A 329 17.20 14.90 12.49
CA SER A 329 17.18 14.62 13.92
C SER A 329 17.93 13.34 14.25
N ALA A 330 18.21 13.16 15.54
CA ALA A 330 18.74 11.93 16.09
C ALA A 330 18.01 11.59 17.40
N SER A 331 17.98 10.31 17.74
CA SER A 331 17.34 9.79 18.94
C SER A 331 18.17 8.66 19.54
N ILE A 332 18.14 8.53 20.87
CA ILE A 332 18.69 7.36 21.55
C ILE A 332 17.71 6.20 21.40
N ILE A 333 18.23 5.02 21.08
CA ILE A 333 17.47 3.76 21.10
C ILE A 333 18.18 2.72 21.98
N LEU A 334 17.40 1.82 22.59
CA LEU A 334 17.89 0.70 23.37
C LEU A 334 17.70 -0.60 22.57
N ASN A 335 18.81 -1.27 22.26
CA ASN A 335 18.87 -2.63 21.73
C ASN A 335 19.63 -3.52 22.73
N ASP A 336 20.58 -4.34 22.25
CA ASP A 336 21.65 -4.97 23.05
C ASP A 336 22.72 -3.97 23.51
N SER A 337 22.69 -2.73 23.01
CA SER A 337 23.44 -1.56 23.46
C SER A 337 22.60 -0.27 23.40
N ILE A 338 23.16 0.84 23.88
CA ILE A 338 22.58 2.18 23.69
C ILE A 338 23.09 2.71 22.36
N ASP A 339 22.21 2.89 21.39
CA ASP A 339 22.60 3.30 20.05
C ASP A 339 21.98 4.65 19.69
N MET A 340 22.54 5.29 18.66
CA MET A 340 21.98 6.52 18.10
C MET A 340 21.31 6.23 16.76
N LYS A 341 20.01 6.50 16.68
CA LYS A 341 19.26 6.46 15.42
C LYS A 341 19.17 7.87 14.83
N TYR A 342 19.68 8.03 13.62
CA TYR A 342 19.63 9.26 12.84
C TYR A 342 18.50 9.20 11.82
N TYR A 343 17.84 10.32 11.60
CA TYR A 343 16.82 10.52 10.57
C TYR A 343 17.32 11.51 9.53
N LEU A 344 17.14 11.13 8.26
CA LEU A 344 17.62 11.84 7.09
C LEU A 344 16.42 12.15 6.20
N THR A 345 16.33 13.38 5.70
CA THR A 345 15.46 13.73 4.58
C THR A 345 16.28 13.72 3.31
N VAL A 346 15.83 12.98 2.32
CA VAL A 346 16.36 13.04 0.96
C VAL A 346 15.61 14.14 0.22
N ASN A 347 16.33 15.21 -0.11
CA ASN A 347 15.75 16.38 -0.76
C ASN A 347 15.87 16.30 -2.29
N ASN A 348 16.87 15.57 -2.80
CA ASN A 348 17.04 15.34 -4.24
C ASN A 348 16.34 14.02 -4.66
N PRO A 349 15.28 14.07 -5.48
CA PRO A 349 14.58 12.88 -5.98
C PRO A 349 15.49 11.85 -6.65
N ASP A 350 16.54 12.29 -7.35
CA ASP A 350 17.50 11.40 -8.04
C ASP A 350 18.18 10.40 -7.11
N TYR A 351 18.15 10.63 -5.79
CA TYR A 351 18.80 9.77 -4.80
C TYR A 351 17.86 8.71 -4.22
N LEU A 352 16.54 8.80 -4.45
CA LEU A 352 15.54 7.97 -3.77
C LEU A 352 15.56 6.51 -4.24
N ASP A 353 15.96 6.27 -5.49
CA ASP A 353 16.11 4.92 -6.07
C ASP A 353 17.48 4.30 -5.79
N ASN A 354 18.35 5.02 -5.09
CA ASN A 354 19.73 4.60 -4.84
C ASN A 354 19.95 4.07 -3.42
N ASN A 355 21.05 3.34 -3.24
CA ASN A 355 21.47 2.89 -1.91
C ASN A 355 22.03 4.07 -1.12
N ILE A 356 21.36 4.45 -0.04
CA ILE A 356 21.80 5.51 0.85
C ILE A 356 22.53 4.88 2.04
N ALA A 357 23.72 5.37 2.36
CA ALA A 357 24.51 4.93 3.49
C ALA A 357 24.87 6.12 4.39
N LEU A 358 24.83 5.91 5.70
CA LEU A 358 25.35 6.85 6.68
C LEU A 358 26.74 6.39 7.11
N CYS A 359 27.75 7.13 6.69
CA CYS A 359 29.11 6.98 7.18
C CYS A 359 29.28 7.70 8.52
N TYR A 360 30.09 7.12 9.40
CA TYR A 360 30.34 7.70 10.70
C TYR A 360 31.73 7.39 11.25
N SER A 361 32.21 8.28 12.12
CA SER A 361 33.40 8.10 12.95
C SER A 361 33.13 8.58 14.38
N TYR A 362 33.85 8.01 15.35
CA TYR A 362 33.87 8.50 16.74
C TYR A 362 35.10 9.36 16.93
N ASP A 363 34.89 10.60 17.36
CA ASP A 363 35.95 11.61 17.43
C ASP A 363 36.72 11.70 16.09
N ASN A 364 37.92 12.27 16.10
CA ASN A 364 38.80 12.30 14.91
C ASN A 364 39.53 10.97 14.66
N ASP A 365 38.98 9.84 15.12
CA ASP A 365 39.55 8.52 14.84
C ASP A 365 39.18 8.16 13.39
N ASN A 366 40.17 8.01 12.50
CA ASN A 366 40.00 7.88 11.04
C ASN A 366 39.33 6.56 10.59
N THR A 367 38.48 5.95 11.41
CA THR A 367 37.71 4.75 11.09
C THR A 367 36.45 5.14 10.31
N ASP A 368 36.51 5.01 8.98
CA ASP A 368 35.34 5.17 8.09
C ASP A 368 34.42 3.95 8.21
N LEU A 369 33.48 3.96 9.16
CA LEU A 369 32.41 2.97 9.26
C LEU A 369 31.21 3.42 8.44
N SER A 370 30.35 2.48 8.03
CA SER A 370 29.11 2.82 7.30
C SER A 370 27.98 1.85 7.60
N VAL A 371 26.77 2.39 7.70
CA VAL A 371 25.52 1.62 7.82
C VAL A 371 24.59 2.01 6.68
N LEU A 372 23.89 1.02 6.11
CA LEU A 372 22.88 1.30 5.08
C LEU A 372 21.64 1.92 5.74
N CYS A 373 21.13 2.99 5.14
CA CYS A 373 19.90 3.63 5.58
C CYS A 373 18.68 2.82 5.14
N LYS A 374 17.65 2.82 5.97
CA LYS A 374 16.35 2.22 5.68
C LYS A 374 15.36 3.33 5.27
N ASN A 375 14.64 3.16 4.16
CA ASN A 375 13.50 4.02 3.83
C ASN A 375 12.37 3.74 4.83
N GLU A 376 11.95 4.76 5.57
CA GLU A 376 10.84 4.64 6.53
C GLU A 376 9.52 5.07 5.89
N TYR A 377 9.54 6.16 5.11
CA TYR A 377 8.39 6.69 4.41
C TYR A 377 8.81 7.75 3.37
N ASN A 378 8.34 7.64 2.13
CA ASN A 378 8.57 8.61 1.05
C ASN A 378 10.07 8.94 0.92
N ASN A 379 10.47 10.15 1.29
CA ASN A 379 11.83 10.66 1.24
C ASN A 379 12.54 10.69 2.61
N ILE A 380 11.97 10.03 3.64
CA ILE A 380 12.53 9.96 4.99
C ILE A 380 13.24 8.62 5.18
N PHE A 381 14.52 8.68 5.53
CA PHE A 381 15.41 7.56 5.75
C PHE A 381 15.92 7.55 7.19
N SER A 382 16.29 6.38 7.69
CA SER A 382 16.90 6.26 9.01
C SER A 382 18.10 5.33 9.02
N ALA A 383 19.03 5.57 9.94
CA ALA A 383 20.20 4.71 10.16
C ALA A 383 20.49 4.60 11.66
N VAL A 384 20.79 3.38 12.11
CA VAL A 384 21.18 3.12 13.49
C VAL A 384 22.70 2.98 13.53
N ILE A 385 23.35 3.84 14.31
CA ILE A 385 24.77 3.78 14.61
C ILE A 385 24.93 3.10 15.97
N PRO A 386 25.50 1.88 16.02
CA PRO A 386 25.68 1.16 17.27
C PRO A 386 26.66 1.90 18.17
N CYS A 387 26.27 2.36 19.35
CA CYS A 387 27.20 3.08 20.22
C CYS A 387 27.66 2.19 21.36
N LYS A 388 28.99 2.04 21.47
CA LYS A 388 29.58 1.34 22.62
C LYS A 388 29.66 2.29 23.80
N THR A 389 29.54 1.77 25.02
CA THR A 389 29.53 2.58 26.25
C THR A 389 30.79 3.45 26.41
N ASP A 390 31.94 2.98 25.94
CA ASP A 390 33.22 3.72 25.93
C ASP A 390 33.24 4.89 24.93
N LYS A 391 32.23 4.98 24.04
CA LYS A 391 32.07 6.03 23.02
C LYS A 391 30.86 6.93 23.26
N MET A 392 30.16 6.81 24.40
CA MET A 392 28.98 7.63 24.71
C MET A 392 29.29 9.14 24.80
N ASN A 393 30.49 9.48 25.26
CA ASN A 393 30.98 10.86 25.32
C ASN A 393 31.68 11.31 24.03
N SER A 394 32.07 10.36 23.16
CA SER A 394 32.71 10.68 21.89
C SER A 394 31.74 11.41 20.96
N ASN A 395 32.25 12.42 20.25
CA ASN A 395 31.48 13.07 19.20
C ASN A 395 31.29 12.09 18.04
N ILE A 396 30.06 11.83 17.64
CA ILE A 396 29.76 11.04 16.44
C ILE A 396 29.65 11.99 15.27
N TYR A 397 30.60 11.90 14.34
CA TYR A 397 30.58 12.63 13.09
C TYR A 397 29.90 11.78 12.04
N THR A 398 28.82 12.30 11.43
CA THR A 398 28.06 11.56 10.40
C THR A 398 28.13 12.23 9.04
N GLN A 399 28.08 11.40 7.99
CA GLN A 399 28.13 11.81 6.59
C GLN A 399 27.24 10.91 5.74
N ALA A 400 26.24 11.47 5.08
CA ALA A 400 25.39 10.75 4.13
C ALA A 400 26.11 10.53 2.80
N LYS A 401 25.97 9.32 2.24
CA LYS A 401 26.47 8.94 0.92
C LYS A 401 25.37 8.27 0.11
N VAL A 402 25.33 8.54 -1.18
CA VAL A 402 24.45 7.85 -2.13
C VAL A 402 25.33 7.05 -3.09
N LEU A 403 24.96 5.78 -3.25
CA LEU A 403 25.68 4.79 -4.04
C LEU A 403 24.83 4.33 -5.21
N GLU A 404 25.32 4.59 -6.42
CA GLU A 404 24.77 4.05 -7.67
C GLU A 404 25.80 3.09 -8.26
N ASN A 405 25.42 1.82 -8.49
CA ASN A 405 26.34 0.80 -9.03
C ASN A 405 27.69 0.69 -8.29
N ASN A 406 27.66 0.82 -6.96
CA ASN A 406 28.83 0.89 -6.06
C ASN A 406 29.76 2.10 -6.28
N GLN A 407 29.35 3.11 -7.03
CA GLN A 407 30.04 4.39 -7.14
C GLN A 407 29.33 5.44 -6.28
N ILE A 408 30.13 6.30 -5.63
CA ILE A 408 29.60 7.40 -4.81
C ILE A 408 29.19 8.51 -5.77
N ILE A 409 27.89 8.78 -5.84
CA ILE A 409 27.32 9.87 -6.66
C ILE A 409 27.00 11.12 -5.83
N TYR A 410 26.84 10.95 -4.52
CA TYR A 410 26.66 12.04 -3.56
C TYR A 410 27.41 11.75 -2.26
N LYS A 411 27.99 12.79 -1.68
CA LYS A 411 28.64 12.75 -0.38
C LYS A 411 28.51 14.12 0.29
N ASP A 412 27.79 14.19 1.41
CA ASP A 412 27.70 15.45 2.14
C ASP A 412 28.99 15.76 2.91
N ASN A 413 29.07 16.95 3.51
CA ASN A 413 30.11 17.25 4.49
C ASN A 413 29.67 16.73 5.86
N PHE A 414 30.62 16.34 6.71
CA PHE A 414 30.31 16.01 8.09
C PHE A 414 29.54 17.15 8.75
N SER A 415 28.31 16.85 9.20
CA SER A 415 27.32 17.89 9.51
C SER A 415 26.86 17.90 10.96
N THR A 416 27.30 16.96 11.80
CA THR A 416 26.83 16.86 13.19
C THR A 416 27.93 16.43 14.15
N GLU A 417 28.07 17.17 15.26
CA GLU A 417 28.83 16.80 16.45
C GLU A 417 27.84 16.40 17.54
N TYR A 418 27.43 15.14 17.51
CA TYR A 418 26.41 14.66 18.42
C TYR A 418 26.92 13.42 19.16
N SER A 419 26.95 13.50 20.48
CA SER A 419 27.24 12.36 21.35
C SER A 419 25.97 11.96 22.11
N ILE A 420 25.94 10.75 22.64
CA ILE A 420 24.82 10.27 23.46
C ILE A 420 24.65 11.16 24.70
N LEU A 421 25.76 11.51 25.36
CA LEU A 421 25.70 12.38 26.54
C LEU A 421 25.26 13.80 26.19
N LYS A 422 25.73 14.36 25.06
CA LYS A 422 25.29 15.68 24.61
C LYS A 422 23.80 15.72 24.24
N TYR A 423 23.23 14.64 23.70
CA TYR A 423 21.78 14.51 23.53
C TYR A 423 21.05 14.54 24.87
N ALA A 424 21.54 13.76 25.84
CA ALA A 424 20.95 13.70 27.16
C ALA A 424 21.06 15.05 27.89
N ASP A 425 22.21 15.72 27.83
CA ASP A 425 22.42 17.06 28.40
C ASP A 425 21.42 18.07 27.84
N ASN A 426 21.21 18.10 26.52
CA ASN A 426 20.23 19.01 25.91
C ASN A 426 18.79 18.79 26.46
N ILE A 427 18.45 17.57 26.86
CA ILE A 427 17.15 17.24 27.47
C ILE A 427 17.15 17.60 28.96
N LEU A 428 18.22 17.28 29.69
CA LEU A 428 18.33 17.44 31.13
C LEU A 428 18.46 18.92 31.54
N GLU A 429 19.28 19.67 30.80
CA GLU A 429 19.54 21.08 31.02
C GLU A 429 18.46 22.01 30.43
N ASP A 430 17.42 21.45 29.79
CA ASP A 430 16.34 22.25 29.20
C ASP A 430 15.71 23.20 30.24
N THR A 431 15.91 24.49 29.99
CA THR A 431 15.35 25.60 30.78
C THR A 431 14.07 26.18 30.17
N ASP A 432 13.78 25.85 28.91
CA ASP A 432 12.64 26.38 28.17
C ASP A 432 11.34 25.59 28.45
N GLY A 433 11.46 24.48 29.20
CA GLY A 433 10.33 23.66 29.64
C GLY A 433 9.73 22.81 28.52
N ILE A 434 10.53 22.56 27.47
CA ILE A 434 10.19 21.71 26.34
C ILE A 434 10.08 20.25 26.79
N TYR A 435 10.94 19.80 27.71
CA TYR A 435 11.00 18.44 28.23
C TYR A 435 10.53 18.35 29.68
N SER A 436 9.58 17.43 29.93
CA SER A 436 9.05 17.18 31.29
C SER A 436 10.09 16.54 32.20
N ASN A 437 9.90 16.68 33.52
CA ASN A 437 10.75 15.97 34.50
C ASN A 437 10.75 14.45 34.27
N ASP A 438 9.63 13.86 33.86
CA ASP A 438 9.55 12.43 33.54
C ASP A 438 10.44 12.07 32.33
N CYS A 439 10.54 12.94 31.31
CA CYS A 439 11.47 12.77 30.19
C CYS A 439 12.93 12.85 30.64
N LYS A 440 13.25 13.77 31.54
CA LYS A 440 14.58 13.92 32.15
C LYS A 440 14.96 12.69 32.97
N VAL A 441 14.04 12.15 33.76
CA VAL A 441 14.26 10.90 34.52
C VAL A 441 14.38 9.70 33.58
N LEU A 442 13.58 9.65 32.50
CA LEU A 442 13.65 8.57 31.53
C LEU A 442 15.00 8.54 30.81
N ILE A 443 15.54 9.68 30.37
CA ILE A 443 16.82 9.70 29.66
C ILE A 443 17.97 9.24 30.56
N LEU A 444 17.97 9.64 31.83
CA LEU A 444 18.92 9.17 32.85
C LEU A 444 18.82 7.65 33.04
N ASN A 445 17.61 7.10 33.09
CA ASN A 445 17.42 5.66 33.22
C ASN A 445 17.82 4.89 31.97
N ILE A 446 17.50 5.38 30.77
CA ILE A 446 17.94 4.77 29.50
C ILE A 446 19.45 4.64 29.48
N LEU A 447 20.18 5.71 29.83
CA LEU A 447 21.62 5.70 29.93
C LEU A 447 22.10 4.62 30.91
N ARG A 448 21.57 4.64 32.14
CA ARG A 448 21.98 3.71 33.20
C ARG A 448 21.73 2.25 32.82
N TYR A 449 20.54 1.94 32.29
CA TYR A 449 20.14 0.57 31.95
C TYR A 449 20.89 0.02 30.76
N GLY A 450 21.02 0.79 29.68
CA GLY A 450 21.73 0.30 28.51
C GLY A 450 23.24 0.12 28.76
N SER A 451 23.82 0.87 29.71
CA SER A 451 25.17 0.59 30.23
C SER A 451 25.25 -0.78 30.92
N GLU A 452 24.25 -1.17 31.73
CA GLU A 452 24.20 -2.47 32.38
C GLU A 452 23.93 -3.64 31.41
N ILE A 453 23.03 -3.45 30.43
CA ILE A 453 22.74 -4.46 29.39
C ILE A 453 24.01 -4.77 28.59
N GLN A 454 24.75 -3.74 28.20
CA GLN A 454 25.97 -3.91 27.42
C GLN A 454 27.06 -4.66 28.21
N LYS A 455 27.17 -4.49 29.53
CA LYS A 455 28.05 -5.31 30.39
C LYS A 455 27.73 -6.80 30.28
N TYR A 456 26.44 -7.14 30.30
CA TYR A 456 25.97 -8.52 30.26
C TYR A 456 26.30 -9.22 28.93
N PHE A 457 26.22 -8.50 27.81
CA PHE A 457 26.45 -9.06 26.48
C PHE A 457 27.90 -8.95 25.97
N SER A 458 28.74 -8.07 26.54
CA SER A 458 30.11 -7.80 26.02
C SER A 458 31.24 -8.67 26.60
N ASN A 459 31.04 -9.32 27.76
CA ASN A 459 32.10 -10.07 28.48
C ASN A 459 33.42 -9.29 28.71
N ASP A 460 33.38 -7.96 28.81
CA ASP A 460 34.58 -7.10 28.94
C ASP A 460 34.62 -6.39 30.30
N ASN A 461 35.59 -6.75 31.15
CA ASN A 461 35.79 -6.18 32.49
C ASN A 461 36.55 -4.83 32.48
N THR A 462 37.01 -4.32 31.34
CA THR A 462 37.68 -3.00 31.26
C THR A 462 36.73 -1.82 31.54
N MET A 463 35.42 -2.05 31.48
CA MET A 463 34.35 -1.10 31.79
C MET A 463 34.35 -0.58 33.25
N GLU A 464 34.97 -1.31 34.18
CA GLU A 464 34.95 -0.99 35.62
C GLU A 464 35.61 0.36 35.96
N ASN A 465 36.53 0.85 35.11
CA ASN A 465 37.29 2.09 35.39
C ASN A 465 36.77 3.33 34.65
N ILE A 466 36.09 3.16 33.51
CA ILE A 466 35.58 4.28 32.70
C ILE A 466 34.19 4.74 33.21
N ILE A 467 33.35 3.80 33.64
CA ILE A 467 32.01 4.06 34.19
C ILE A 467 32.07 4.71 35.58
N ASN A 468 33.19 4.65 36.29
CA ASN A 468 33.23 5.13 37.68
C ASN A 468 33.54 6.63 37.84
N ASP A 469 34.18 7.32 36.89
CA ASP A 469 34.65 8.70 37.12
C ASP A 469 33.84 9.81 36.41
N GLU A 470 33.46 9.64 35.14
CA GLU A 470 32.60 10.61 34.42
C GLU A 470 31.11 10.35 34.64
N TYR A 471 30.72 9.07 34.70
CA TYR A 471 29.33 8.64 34.85
C TYR A 471 28.76 8.99 36.24
N ILE A 472 29.51 8.71 37.31
CA ILE A 472 29.08 9.04 38.68
C ILE A 472 28.88 10.55 38.82
N ARG A 473 29.77 11.38 38.27
CA ARG A 473 29.65 12.85 38.30
C ARG A 473 28.42 13.37 37.56
N PHE A 474 28.05 12.73 36.46
CA PHE A 474 26.85 13.07 35.68
C PHE A 474 25.55 12.79 36.47
N PHE A 475 25.46 11.62 37.12
CA PHE A 475 24.27 11.25 37.90
C PHE A 475 24.21 11.95 39.27
N GLU A 476 25.36 12.28 39.88
CA GLU A 476 25.43 13.07 41.13
C GLU A 476 24.84 14.49 41.00
N GLN A 477 24.62 14.97 39.77
CA GLN A 477 24.03 16.27 39.47
C GLN A 477 22.49 16.29 39.55
N TYR A 478 21.79 15.14 39.61
CA TYR A 478 20.32 15.05 39.48
C TYR A 478 19.67 14.13 40.54
N ASP A 479 18.72 14.64 41.36
CA ASP A 479 18.13 13.97 42.55
C ASP A 479 16.69 13.46 42.30
N VAL A 480 16.39 12.16 42.47
CA VAL A 480 15.08 11.55 42.13
C VAL A 480 14.65 10.46 43.13
N THR A 481 13.63 10.75 43.95
CA THR A 481 13.06 9.84 44.98
C THR A 481 11.87 9.04 44.45
N CYS A 482 11.60 7.86 45.00
CA CYS A 482 10.78 6.88 44.30
C CYS A 482 10.22 5.74 45.19
N ALA A 483 9.03 5.15 44.85
CA ALA A 483 8.08 4.37 45.70
C ALA A 483 7.82 2.87 45.35
N ASP A 484 7.49 2.06 46.38
CA ASP A 484 7.51 0.57 46.48
C ASP A 484 6.33 -0.28 45.91
N ALA A 485 6.58 -1.57 45.59
CA ALA A 485 5.59 -2.69 45.46
C ALA A 485 6.17 -4.15 45.38
N ASP A 486 5.91 -5.00 46.39
CA ASP A 486 6.30 -6.45 46.47
C ASP A 486 5.35 -7.43 45.72
N ASN A 487 5.94 -8.53 45.20
CA ASN A 487 5.37 -9.75 44.55
C ASN A 487 4.32 -10.49 45.43
N PRO A 488 3.40 -11.41 44.95
CA PRO A 488 3.57 -12.42 43.87
C PRO A 488 2.30 -12.96 43.10
N ASP A 489 2.59 -13.90 42.18
CA ASP A 489 1.85 -15.08 41.63
C ASP A 489 0.71 -14.94 40.59
N LEU A 490 0.89 -15.81 39.60
CA LEU A 490 0.40 -15.94 38.24
C LEU A 490 -0.96 -16.67 38.16
N SER A 491 -1.52 -16.66 36.94
CA SER A 491 -1.84 -17.88 36.16
C SER A 491 -3.21 -17.93 35.46
N TYR A 492 -4.09 -16.92 35.58
CA TYR A 492 -5.46 -16.96 35.02
C TYR A 492 -5.87 -15.77 34.13
N LEU A 493 -4.93 -14.89 33.75
CA LEU A 493 -5.20 -13.55 33.24
C LEU A 493 -5.60 -13.41 31.75
N PHE A 494 -5.97 -14.44 31.00
CA PHE A 494 -6.58 -14.17 29.68
C PHE A 494 -7.70 -15.14 29.33
N GLN A 495 -8.94 -14.74 29.63
CA GLN A 495 -10.13 -15.13 28.88
C GLN A 495 -10.81 -13.85 28.40
N SER A 496 -10.91 -13.68 27.08
CA SER A 496 -11.78 -12.66 26.47
C SER A 496 -13.23 -12.96 26.82
N ALA A 497 -14.04 -11.93 27.09
CA ALA A 497 -15.47 -12.05 26.91
C ALA A 497 -15.74 -12.01 25.40
N ASP A 498 -16.24 -13.11 24.82
CA ASP A 498 -16.62 -13.18 23.41
C ASP A 498 -17.57 -12.02 23.04
N SER A 499 -17.13 -11.14 22.13
CA SER A 499 -17.99 -10.16 21.46
C SER A 499 -17.91 -10.41 19.94
N PRO A 500 -19.05 -10.62 19.26
CA PRO A 500 -19.07 -10.88 17.82
C PRO A 500 -18.67 -9.65 16.98
N HIS A 501 -18.58 -8.45 17.58
CA HIS A 501 -18.43 -7.19 16.83
C HIS A 501 -17.05 -6.56 16.89
N THR A 502 -16.27 -6.84 17.95
CA THR A 502 -14.95 -6.21 18.14
C THR A 502 -14.00 -7.10 18.94
N SER A 503 -12.71 -7.06 18.60
CA SER A 503 -11.64 -7.74 19.36
C SER A 503 -10.36 -6.88 19.39
N ILE A 504 -9.63 -6.87 20.50
CA ILE A 504 -8.31 -6.21 20.56
C ILE A 504 -7.32 -7.03 19.72
N ASP A 505 -6.66 -6.38 18.75
CA ASP A 505 -5.71 -7.01 17.82
C ASP A 505 -4.27 -6.94 18.36
N SER A 506 -3.84 -5.78 18.84
CA SER A 506 -2.50 -5.58 19.42
C SER A 506 -2.42 -4.28 20.23
N VAL A 507 -1.50 -4.19 21.19
CA VAL A 507 -1.22 -2.97 21.98
C VAL A 507 0.28 -2.67 21.93
N TYR A 508 0.66 -1.40 21.73
CA TYR A 508 2.07 -0.97 21.70
C TYR A 508 2.23 0.48 22.18
N LEU A 509 3.46 0.88 22.54
CA LEU A 509 3.75 2.21 23.10
C LEU A 509 4.49 3.10 22.10
N THR A 510 4.32 4.41 22.24
CA THR A 510 5.14 5.43 21.56
C THR A 510 5.60 6.45 22.59
N VAL A 511 6.89 6.81 22.56
CA VAL A 511 7.51 7.75 23.50
C VAL A 511 8.13 8.90 22.70
N ASP A 512 7.44 10.03 22.69
CA ASP A 512 7.90 11.28 22.06
C ASP A 512 8.16 12.33 23.17
N SER A 513 7.43 13.46 23.18
CA SER A 513 7.43 14.42 24.32
C SER A 513 6.60 13.95 25.53
N LYS A 514 5.75 12.93 25.34
CA LYS A 514 4.89 12.28 26.35
C LYS A 514 4.67 10.80 25.97
N ILE A 515 4.29 9.96 26.93
CA ILE A 515 4.00 8.53 26.69
C ILE A 515 2.60 8.37 26.08
N THR A 516 2.51 7.62 25.00
CA THR A 516 1.26 7.26 24.33
C THR A 516 1.07 5.75 24.27
N ILE A 517 -0.09 5.25 24.73
CA ILE A 517 -0.49 3.86 24.51
C ILE A 517 -1.32 3.78 23.23
N ASN A 518 -0.91 2.94 22.31
CA ASN A 518 -1.58 2.69 21.04
C ASN A 518 -2.28 1.33 21.09
N ILE A 519 -3.57 1.29 20.81
CA ILE A 519 -4.38 0.07 20.85
C ILE A 519 -5.02 -0.14 19.49
N LYS A 520 -4.65 -1.23 18.82
CA LYS A 520 -5.31 -1.69 17.60
C LYS A 520 -6.50 -2.56 17.95
N VAL A 521 -7.66 -2.22 17.40
CA VAL A 521 -8.94 -2.89 17.60
C VAL A 521 -9.45 -3.36 16.24
N LYS A 522 -9.83 -4.63 16.13
CA LYS A 522 -10.66 -5.13 15.03
C LYS A 522 -12.11 -4.81 15.34
N ALA A 523 -12.82 -4.22 14.38
CA ALA A 523 -14.22 -3.89 14.52
C ALA A 523 -14.96 -4.01 13.18
N GLU A 524 -16.22 -4.42 13.23
CA GLU A 524 -17.06 -4.63 12.04
C GLU A 524 -17.55 -3.33 11.39
N SER A 525 -17.59 -2.21 12.13
CA SER A 525 -18.02 -0.91 11.61
C SER A 525 -17.22 0.27 12.18
N THR A 526 -17.39 1.43 11.55
CA THR A 526 -16.86 2.72 12.01
C THR A 526 -17.77 3.33 13.09
N GLY A 527 -17.31 4.38 13.79
CA GLY A 527 -18.12 5.12 14.78
C GLY A 527 -18.03 4.62 16.22
N TYR A 528 -17.08 3.73 16.51
CA TYR A 528 -16.81 3.25 17.86
C TYR A 528 -15.74 4.08 18.58
N PHE A 529 -15.77 4.02 19.90
CA PHE A 529 -14.81 4.68 20.78
C PHE A 529 -14.19 3.66 21.73
N LEU A 530 -12.96 3.91 22.12
CA LEU A 530 -12.29 3.19 23.20
C LEU A 530 -12.42 4.01 24.48
N GLN A 531 -13.10 3.46 25.47
CA GLN A 531 -13.07 3.94 26.84
C GLN A 531 -11.90 3.29 27.58
N PHE A 532 -10.96 4.11 28.03
CA PHE A 532 -9.82 3.73 28.85
C PHE A 532 -10.06 4.23 30.27
N THR A 533 -10.03 3.34 31.24
CA THR A 533 -10.24 3.69 32.65
C THR A 533 -9.06 3.20 33.48
N ASP A 534 -8.42 4.09 34.19
CA ASP A 534 -7.46 3.73 35.25
C ASP A 534 -8.23 3.17 36.43
N THR A 535 -7.96 1.92 36.79
CA THR A 535 -8.73 1.23 37.84
C THR A 535 -8.36 1.68 39.25
N ILE A 536 -7.19 2.30 39.41
CA ILE A 536 -6.70 2.77 40.70
C ILE A 536 -7.19 4.20 40.95
N THR A 537 -7.09 5.07 39.94
CA THR A 537 -7.56 6.47 40.06
C THR A 537 -9.05 6.63 39.74
N GLY A 538 -9.63 5.69 38.99
CA GLY A 538 -11.01 5.75 38.49
C GLY A 538 -11.21 6.70 37.30
N GLU A 539 -10.16 7.38 36.84
CA GLU A 539 -10.25 8.31 35.72
C GLU A 539 -10.53 7.57 34.41
N SER A 540 -11.55 8.02 33.69
CA SER A 540 -11.91 7.47 32.38
C SER A 540 -11.73 8.49 31.26
N ARG A 541 -11.11 8.05 30.16
CA ARG A 541 -10.95 8.81 28.92
C ARG A 541 -11.64 8.06 27.78
N THR A 542 -12.48 8.76 27.03
CA THR A 542 -13.09 8.22 25.80
C THR A 542 -12.30 8.70 24.60
N ILE A 543 -11.82 7.76 23.78
CA ILE A 543 -10.86 8.00 22.71
C ILE A 543 -11.48 7.49 21.40
N PRO A 544 -11.51 8.30 20.34
CA PRO A 544 -12.04 7.84 19.06
C PRO A 544 -11.16 6.73 18.47
N LEU A 545 -11.79 5.70 17.89
CA LEU A 545 -11.11 4.69 17.10
C LEU A 545 -10.92 5.20 15.67
N VAL A 546 -9.66 5.39 15.26
CA VAL A 546 -9.31 5.90 13.93
C VAL A 546 -8.94 4.74 13.03
N GLN A 547 -9.60 4.61 11.88
CA GLN A 547 -9.33 3.52 10.95
C GLN A 547 -7.88 3.55 10.47
N THR A 548 -7.23 2.38 10.48
CA THR A 548 -5.88 2.21 9.95
C THR A 548 -5.92 1.95 8.43
N SER A 549 -4.75 1.83 7.79
CA SER A 549 -4.65 1.41 6.39
C SER A 549 -5.23 -0.01 6.12
N GLU A 550 -5.39 -0.81 7.17
CA GLU A 550 -6.00 -2.15 7.11
C GLU A 550 -7.52 -2.08 7.39
N SER A 551 -8.33 -2.58 6.45
CA SER A 551 -9.80 -2.63 6.59
C SER A 551 -10.22 -3.42 7.82
N GLY A 552 -11.21 -2.90 8.56
CA GLY A 552 -11.70 -3.52 9.79
C GLY A 552 -10.76 -3.38 10.99
N LYS A 553 -9.63 -2.65 10.86
CA LYS A 553 -8.72 -2.36 11.97
C LYS A 553 -8.66 -0.86 12.27
N TYR A 554 -8.72 -0.55 13.55
CA TYR A 554 -8.80 0.80 14.08
C TYR A 554 -7.77 1.01 15.18
N LEU A 555 -7.32 2.24 15.36
CA LEU A 555 -6.29 2.64 16.30
C LEU A 555 -6.85 3.67 17.28
N ALA A 556 -6.75 3.37 18.58
CA ALA A 556 -6.92 4.35 19.65
C ALA A 556 -5.56 4.74 20.22
N LYS A 557 -5.36 6.03 20.47
CA LYS A 557 -4.14 6.58 21.07
C LYS A 557 -4.47 7.25 22.41
N ILE A 558 -4.07 6.60 23.51
CA ILE A 558 -4.14 7.19 24.85
C ILE A 558 -2.87 8.00 25.03
N LYS A 559 -2.96 9.30 24.78
CA LYS A 559 -1.83 10.22 24.95
C LYS A 559 -1.69 10.65 26.41
N ASP A 560 -0.51 11.14 26.75
CA ASP A 560 -0.24 11.80 28.04
C ASP A 560 -0.49 10.85 29.22
N VAL A 561 0.01 9.61 29.10
CA VAL A 561 -0.04 8.62 30.19
C VAL A 561 1.15 8.86 31.11
N SER A 562 0.89 9.05 32.40
CA SER A 562 1.96 9.18 33.38
C SER A 562 2.65 7.83 33.59
N ALA A 563 3.92 7.86 33.96
CA ALA A 563 4.66 6.64 34.25
C ALA A 563 4.04 5.86 35.43
N GLU A 564 3.45 6.57 36.40
CA GLU A 564 2.72 5.97 37.52
C GLU A 564 1.47 5.23 37.06
N SER A 565 0.70 5.82 36.15
CA SER A 565 -0.46 5.13 35.57
C SER A 565 -0.04 3.82 34.87
N LEU A 566 1.12 3.73 34.22
CA LEU A 566 1.57 2.48 33.59
C LEU A 566 1.73 1.29 34.55
N LEU A 567 1.80 1.56 35.85
CA LEU A 567 1.85 0.56 36.92
C LEU A 567 0.44 0.11 37.37
N HIS A 568 -0.58 0.92 37.10
CA HIS A 568 -1.96 0.65 37.44
C HIS A 568 -2.57 -0.38 36.49
N ASP A 569 -3.56 -1.13 36.96
CA ASP A 569 -4.42 -1.89 36.05
C ASP A 569 -5.38 -0.90 35.35
N PHE A 570 -5.74 -1.18 34.10
CA PHE A 570 -6.65 -0.33 33.32
C PHE A 570 -7.78 -1.15 32.72
N THR A 571 -8.99 -0.65 32.63
CA THR A 571 -10.03 -1.31 31.82
C THR A 571 -10.16 -0.65 30.46
N LEU A 572 -10.38 -1.50 29.45
CA LEU A 572 -10.62 -1.08 28.08
C LEU A 572 -12.01 -1.55 27.68
N ALA A 573 -12.87 -0.62 27.27
CA ALA A 573 -14.17 -0.94 26.70
C ALA A 573 -14.29 -0.29 25.34
N VAL A 574 -14.73 -1.05 24.34
CA VAL A 574 -15.19 -0.46 23.07
C VAL A 574 -16.65 -0.10 23.24
N ILE A 575 -16.99 1.16 22.98
CA ILE A 575 -18.34 1.70 23.15
C ILE A 575 -18.85 2.29 21.82
N ASP A 576 -20.17 2.29 21.62
CA ASP A 576 -20.80 3.01 20.52
C ASP A 576 -21.00 4.51 20.82
N GLU A 577 -21.53 5.25 19.85
CA GLU A 577 -21.87 6.68 19.97
C GLU A 577 -22.91 7.01 21.07
N ASN A 578 -23.63 6.00 21.57
CA ASN A 578 -24.61 6.13 22.65
C ASN A 578 -24.04 5.66 24.01
N ASN A 579 -22.74 5.43 24.11
CA ASN A 579 -22.02 4.86 25.26
C ASN A 579 -22.44 3.43 25.64
N ASN A 580 -23.03 2.66 24.73
CA ASN A 580 -23.27 1.24 24.97
C ASN A 580 -21.95 0.48 24.81
N VAL A 581 -21.63 -0.37 25.79
CA VAL A 581 -20.42 -1.22 25.77
C VAL A 581 -20.62 -2.38 24.80
N LEU A 582 -19.83 -2.41 23.73
CA LEU A 582 -19.85 -3.41 22.66
C LEU A 582 -18.88 -4.57 22.91
N SER A 583 -17.76 -4.25 23.56
CA SER A 583 -16.87 -5.23 24.17
C SER A 583 -16.17 -4.60 25.37
N HIS A 584 -15.84 -5.43 26.35
CA HIS A 584 -15.05 -5.00 27.50
C HIS A 584 -13.94 -6.02 27.73
N THR A 585 -12.75 -5.51 27.97
CA THR A 585 -11.59 -6.30 28.41
C THR A 585 -11.07 -5.68 29.70
N LEU A 586 -10.81 -6.50 30.71
CA LEU A 586 -9.95 -6.04 31.80
C LEU A 586 -8.53 -5.97 31.27
N GLY A 587 -7.99 -4.75 31.14
CA GLY A 587 -6.62 -4.51 30.74
C GLY A 587 -5.67 -4.65 31.92
N TYR A 588 -4.44 -5.02 31.61
CA TYR A 588 -3.39 -5.35 32.56
C TYR A 588 -2.26 -4.33 32.48
N ASN A 589 -1.52 -4.16 33.59
CA ASN A 589 -0.33 -3.31 33.67
C ASN A 589 0.84 -3.77 32.77
N ILE A 590 1.82 -2.90 32.59
CA ILE A 590 2.96 -3.13 31.68
C ILE A 590 3.75 -4.39 32.04
N GLU A 591 3.91 -4.74 33.32
CA GLU A 591 4.65 -5.94 33.77
C GLU A 591 4.08 -7.26 33.23
N LYS A 592 2.75 -7.35 33.06
CA LYS A 592 2.07 -8.56 32.57
C LYS A 592 2.18 -8.74 31.05
N TYR A 593 2.37 -7.65 30.29
CA TYR A 593 2.64 -7.68 28.84
C TYR A 593 4.04 -8.25 28.56
N ILE A 594 5.01 -7.91 29.40
CA ILE A 594 6.43 -8.26 29.29
C ILE A 594 6.65 -9.76 29.49
N TYR A 595 5.98 -10.34 30.48
CA TYR A 595 6.04 -11.77 30.75
C TYR A 595 5.41 -12.64 29.64
N ALA A 596 4.40 -12.12 28.92
CA ALA A 596 3.76 -12.81 27.78
C ALA A 596 4.61 -12.71 26.50
N VAL A 597 5.30 -11.59 26.32
CA VAL A 597 6.26 -11.30 25.23
C VAL A 597 7.49 -12.21 25.34
N GLU A 598 8.08 -12.34 26.54
CA GLU A 598 9.24 -13.21 26.82
C GLU A 598 8.98 -14.71 26.61
N ASN A 599 7.72 -15.16 26.66
CA ASN A 599 7.35 -16.57 26.52
C ASN A 599 6.73 -16.93 25.16
N SER A 600 6.75 -16.01 24.19
CA SER A 600 6.31 -16.28 22.82
C SER A 600 7.49 -16.76 21.95
N SER A 601 7.27 -17.76 21.09
CA SER A 601 8.32 -18.32 20.23
C SER A 601 8.56 -17.53 18.94
N ASN A 602 8.21 -16.24 18.91
CA ASN A 602 8.24 -15.41 17.69
C ASN A 602 9.37 -14.37 17.78
N GLU A 603 10.30 -14.43 16.84
CA GLU A 603 11.57 -13.69 16.83
C GLU A 603 11.41 -12.16 16.73
N GLN A 604 10.28 -11.67 16.22
CA GLN A 604 9.94 -10.24 16.22
C GLN A 604 9.50 -9.71 17.59
N ILE A 605 9.13 -10.60 18.52
CA ILE A 605 8.63 -10.23 19.85
C ILE A 605 9.79 -10.01 20.84
N ASN A 606 10.98 -10.56 20.57
CA ASN A 606 12.18 -10.38 21.42
C ASN A 606 12.64 -8.91 21.54
N LYS A 607 12.52 -8.08 20.48
CA LYS A 607 12.87 -6.65 20.56
C LYS A 607 11.90 -5.80 21.38
N ALA A 608 10.65 -6.25 21.51
CA ALA A 608 9.67 -5.62 22.39
C ALA A 608 9.96 -5.92 23.86
N SER A 609 10.66 -7.03 24.16
CA SER A 609 11.08 -7.42 25.50
C SER A 609 12.09 -6.45 26.11
N ASP A 610 13.04 -5.93 25.33
CA ASP A 610 14.14 -5.10 25.84
C ASP A 610 13.68 -3.69 26.26
N VAL A 611 12.82 -3.07 25.45
CA VAL A 611 12.18 -1.76 25.78
C VAL A 611 11.30 -1.88 27.02
N CYS A 612 10.61 -3.01 27.12
CA CYS A 612 9.77 -3.38 28.23
C CYS A 612 10.55 -3.61 29.53
N LEU A 613 11.65 -4.37 29.48
CA LEU A 613 12.56 -4.61 30.59
C LEU A 613 13.23 -3.31 31.08
N ALA A 614 13.53 -2.37 30.17
CA ALA A 614 14.03 -1.03 30.54
C ALA A 614 12.98 -0.20 31.31
N LEU A 615 11.69 -0.27 30.92
CA LEU A 615 10.58 0.38 31.63
C LEU A 615 10.26 -0.28 32.98
N LEU A 616 10.45 -1.60 33.09
CA LEU A 616 10.28 -2.36 34.31
C LEU A 616 11.46 -2.15 35.29
N GLY A 617 12.65 -1.95 34.75
CA GLY A 617 13.81 -1.44 35.47
C GLY A 617 13.54 -0.05 36.06
N TYR A 618 13.00 0.87 35.26
CA TYR A 618 12.54 2.18 35.74
C TYR A 618 11.57 2.04 36.93
N ALA A 619 10.56 1.17 36.84
CA ALA A 619 9.59 0.92 37.91
C ALA A 619 10.20 0.27 39.18
N ARG A 620 11.12 -0.69 39.02
CA ARG A 620 11.76 -1.41 40.14
C ARG A 620 12.84 -0.59 40.86
N SER A 621 13.58 0.23 40.12
CA SER A 621 14.50 1.20 40.72
C SER A 621 13.75 2.24 41.51
N VAL A 622 12.54 2.58 41.04
CA VAL A 622 11.67 3.48 41.76
C VAL A 622 11.27 2.87 43.11
N LYS A 623 10.83 1.61 43.10
CA LYS A 623 10.55 0.85 44.32
C LYS A 623 11.73 0.74 45.29
N ASN A 624 12.82 0.10 44.91
CA ASN A 624 13.89 -0.30 45.85
C ASN A 624 14.53 0.88 46.62
N TYR A 625 14.38 2.09 46.13
CA TYR A 625 14.89 3.29 46.78
C TYR A 625 13.95 3.82 47.89
N CYS A 626 12.63 3.61 47.82
CA CYS A 626 11.70 3.93 48.92
C CYS A 626 11.82 2.94 50.09
N GLU A 627 11.97 1.66 49.80
CA GLU A 627 12.17 0.62 50.82
C GLU A 627 13.42 0.87 51.68
N ASN A 628 14.50 1.39 51.08
CA ASN A 628 15.75 1.72 51.78
C ASN A 628 15.69 3.04 52.59
N LEU A 629 14.63 3.84 52.47
CA LEU A 629 14.41 5.04 53.30
C LEU A 629 13.61 4.74 54.59
N ASN A 630 12.99 3.55 54.70
CA ASN A 630 12.18 3.14 55.85
C ASN A 630 12.84 2.08 56.77
N SER A 631 14.07 1.65 56.46
CA SER A 631 14.93 0.80 57.33
C SER A 631 16.05 1.62 57.96
#